data_AF-A0A959HIG7-F1
#
_entry.id   AF-A0A959HIG7-F1
#
_cell.length_a   1.000
_cell.length_b   1.000
_cell.length_c   1.000
_cell.angle_alpha   90.00
_cell.angle_beta   90.00
_cell.angle_gamma   90.00
#
_symmetry.space_group_name_H-M   'P 1'
#
loop_
_entity.id
_entity.type
_entity.pdbx_description
1 polymer ?
#
loop_
_entity_poly.entity_id
_entity_poly.type
_entity_poly.pdbx_seq_one_letter_code
_entity_poly.pdbx_strand_id
1 'polypeptide(L)' 'KAEIEVMDSFSAHADRNELAGFVENQKGRLKKLFLVHGTLDRQEAFRNLLQEKGFQGVEIPELGQEYEL' A
#
# COMPACT_ATOMS: atom_id res chain seq x y z
N LYS A 1 9.07 37.53 -3.86
CA LYS A 1 8.85 36.42 -2.90
C LYS A 1 7.99 35.42 -3.66
N ALA A 2 8.48 34.20 -3.91
CA ALA A 2 7.72 33.21 -4.67
C ALA A 2 6.82 32.42 -3.72
N GLU A 3 5.58 32.19 -4.11
CA GLU A 3 4.68 31.25 -3.46
C GLU A 3 5.02 29.84 -3.94
N ILE A 4 5.23 28.93 -2.99
CA ILE A 4 5.45 27.51 -3.25
C ILE A 4 4.12 26.82 -2.95
N GLU A 5 3.44 26.35 -4.00
CA GLU A 5 2.22 25.57 -3.91
C GLU A 5 2.54 24.11 -4.21
N VAL A 6 2.12 23.19 -3.34
CA VAL A 6 2.29 21.74 -3.52
C VAL A 6 0.99 21.17 -4.06
N MET A 7 1.00 20.71 -5.31
CA MET A 7 -0.15 20.07 -5.96
C MET A 7 0.05 18.55 -6.01
N ASP A 8 -0.56 17.82 -5.07
CA ASP A 8 -0.48 16.34 -5.01
C ASP A 8 -1.42 15.62 -6.01
N SER A 9 -2.30 16.35 -6.70
CA SER A 9 -3.35 15.77 -7.57
C SER A 9 -2.90 15.20 -8.92
N PHE A 10 -1.62 15.31 -9.28
CA PHE A 10 -1.08 14.84 -10.59
C PHE A 10 -0.08 13.68 -10.47
N SER A 11 0.07 13.09 -9.28
CA SER A 11 0.87 11.88 -9.13
C SER A 11 0.14 10.72 -9.82
N ALA A 12 0.71 10.18 -10.90
CA ALA A 12 0.23 8.97 -11.58
C ALA A 12 0.31 7.69 -10.70
N HIS A 13 0.68 7.82 -9.42
CA HIS A 13 0.57 6.79 -8.40
C HIS A 13 -0.74 7.00 -7.65
N ALA A 14 -1.63 6.00 -7.71
CA ALA A 14 -2.89 5.98 -6.99
C ALA A 14 -2.69 6.34 -5.51
N ASP A 15 -3.57 7.21 -5.00
CA ASP A 15 -3.57 7.57 -3.58
C ASP A 15 -3.77 6.32 -2.72
N ARG A 16 -3.32 6.32 -1.47
CA ARG A 16 -3.46 5.20 -0.54
C ARG A 16 -4.92 4.74 -0.43
N ASN A 17 -5.87 5.67 -0.52
CA ASN A 17 -7.30 5.35 -0.52
C ASN A 17 -7.77 4.69 -1.81
N GLU A 18 -7.25 5.11 -2.97
CA GLU A 18 -7.55 4.52 -4.27
C GLU A 18 -6.96 3.11 -4.39
N LEU A 19 -5.72 2.91 -3.97
CA LEU A 19 -5.08 1.59 -3.91
C LEU A 19 -5.85 0.64 -2.99
N ALA A 20 -6.26 1.11 -1.82
CA ALA A 20 -7.08 0.32 -0.91
C ALA A 20 -8.46 -0.01 -1.52
N GLY A 21 -9.09 0.94 -2.20
CA GLY A 21 -10.35 0.73 -2.91
C GLY A 21 -10.21 -0.28 -4.07
N PHE A 22 -9.09 -0.24 -4.79
CA PHE A 22 -8.80 -1.16 -5.87
C PHE A 22 -8.72 -2.62 -5.39
N VAL A 23 -8.14 -2.86 -4.22
CA VAL A 23 -8.01 -4.22 -3.66
C VAL A 23 -9.20 -4.66 -2.79
N GLU A 24 -10.17 -3.78 -2.49
CA GLU A 24 -11.32 -4.07 -1.61
C GLU A 24 -12.13 -5.28 -2.09
N ASN A 25 -12.24 -5.51 -3.41
CA ASN A 25 -12.93 -6.66 -3.98
C ASN A 25 -12.24 -8.02 -3.71
N GLN A 26 -10.99 -8.03 -3.27
CA GLN A 26 -10.24 -9.23 -2.94
C GLN A 26 -10.28 -9.58 -1.44
N LYS A 27 -10.88 -8.71 -0.62
CA LYS A 27 -10.99 -8.87 0.82
C LYS A 27 -11.68 -10.19 1.20
N GLY A 28 -11.09 -10.94 2.12
CA GLY A 28 -11.56 -12.25 2.57
C GLY A 28 -11.27 -13.43 1.63
N ARG A 29 -10.85 -13.18 0.39
CA ARG A 29 -10.39 -14.22 -0.56
C ARG A 29 -8.87 -14.38 -0.59
N LEU A 30 -8.14 -13.33 -0.23
CA LEU A 30 -6.68 -13.33 -0.18
C LEU A 30 -6.17 -14.10 1.05
N LYS A 31 -5.20 -14.99 0.82
CA LYS A 31 -4.44 -15.66 1.90
C LYS A 31 -3.29 -14.77 2.41
N LYS A 32 -2.62 -14.07 1.49
CA LYS A 32 -1.54 -13.10 1.74
C LYS A 32 -1.58 -11.97 0.74
N LEU A 33 -1.10 -10.80 1.16
CA LEU A 33 -0.89 -9.61 0.34
C LEU A 33 0.53 -9.09 0.57
N PHE A 34 1.33 -9.00 -0.49
CA PHE A 34 2.71 -8.51 -0.41
C PHE A 34 2.80 -7.05 -0.83
N LEU A 35 3.33 -6.20 0.05
CA LEU A 35 3.59 -4.79 -0.23
C LEU A 35 5.04 -4.62 -0.68
N VAL A 36 5.23 -4.46 -1.98
CA VAL A 36 6.52 -4.19 -2.61
C VAL A 36 6.61 -2.73 -3.06
N HIS A 37 7.76 -2.32 -3.61
CA HIS A 37 7.99 -1.00 -4.21
C HIS A 37 7.46 0.19 -3.40
N GLY A 38 8.27 0.65 -2.45
CA GLY A 38 8.01 1.84 -1.66
C GLY A 38 9.13 2.03 -0.64
N THR A 39 9.11 3.16 0.06
CA THR A 39 9.93 3.33 1.26
C THR A 39 9.26 2.61 2.44
N LEU A 40 10.05 2.08 3.36
CA LEU A 40 9.55 1.26 4.47
C LEU A 40 8.47 1.98 5.29
N ASP A 41 8.67 3.25 5.60
CA ASP A 41 7.71 4.12 6.29
C ASP A 41 6.35 4.21 5.57
N ARG A 42 6.36 4.30 4.23
CA ARG A 42 5.15 4.35 3.41
C ARG A 42 4.47 2.98 3.34
N GLN A 43 5.26 1.91 3.27
CA GLN A 43 4.75 0.54 3.26
C GLN A 43 4.11 0.17 4.59
N GLU A 44 4.73 0.51 5.72
CA GLU A 44 4.19 0.31 7.06
C GLU A 44 2.89 1.10 7.26
N ALA A 45 2.87 2.37 6.86
CA ALA A 45 1.65 3.18 6.93
C ALA A 45 0.51 2.59 6.10
N PHE A 46 0.81 2.10 4.89
CA PHE A 46 -0.19 1.47 4.03
C PHE A 46 -0.64 0.09 4.53
N ARG A 47 0.28 -0.70 5.11
CA ARG A 47 -0.05 -1.95 5.80
C ARG A 47 -1.05 -1.72 6.93
N ASN A 48 -0.83 -0.71 7.76
CA ASN A 48 -1.74 -0.38 8.86
C ASN A 48 -3.12 0.02 8.33
N LEU A 49 -3.18 0.86 7.28
CA LEU A 49 -4.44 1.22 6.61
C LEU A 49 -5.20 0.00 6.08
N LEU A 50 -4.50 -0.95 5.44
CA LEU A 50 -5.11 -2.18 4.94
C LEU A 50 -5.61 -3.07 6.09
N GLN A 51 -4.86 -3.16 7.20
CA GLN A 51 -5.28 -3.91 8.38
C GLN A 51 -6.52 -3.30 9.04
N GLU A 52 -6.59 -1.97 9.17
CA GLU A 52 -7.78 -1.26 9.63
C GLU A 52 -9.00 -1.50 8.72
N LYS A 53 -8.75 -1.57 7.41
CA LYS A 53 -9.76 -1.97 6.42
C LYS A 53 -10.11 -3.45 6.44
N GLY A 54 -9.51 -4.27 7.30
CA GLY A 54 -9.86 -5.69 7.47
C GLY A 54 -9.16 -6.63 6.49
N PHE A 55 -8.08 -6.20 5.84
CA PHE A 55 -7.19 -7.12 5.12
C PHE A 55 -6.31 -7.87 6.12
N GLN A 56 -6.28 -9.20 5.97
CA GLN A 56 -5.43 -10.08 6.78
C GLN A 56 -4.23 -10.55 5.97
N GLY A 57 -3.11 -10.83 6.65
CA GLY A 57 -1.92 -11.37 5.99
C GLY A 57 -1.17 -10.39 5.08
N VAL A 58 -1.17 -9.09 5.42
CA VAL A 58 -0.37 -8.07 4.73
C VAL A 58 1.08 -8.12 5.21
N GLU A 59 1.98 -8.42 4.28
CA GLU A 59 3.41 -8.66 4.53
C GLU A 59 4.27 -7.72 3.67
N ILE A 60 5.35 -7.20 4.24
CA ILE A 60 6.35 -6.38 3.53
C ILE A 60 7.59 -7.24 3.39
N PRO A 61 7.86 -7.83 2.21
CA PRO A 61 8.99 -8.72 2.04
C PRO A 61 10.31 -7.94 2.05
N GLU A 62 11.35 -8.56 2.61
CA GLU A 62 12.71 -8.03 2.56
C GLU A 62 13.39 -8.35 1.22
N LEU A 63 14.41 -7.57 0.86
CA LEU A 63 15.17 -7.80 -0.36
C LEU A 63 15.86 -9.17 -0.30
N GLY A 64 15.51 -10.07 -1.22
CA GLY A 64 16.04 -11.44 -1.26
C GLY A 64 15.22 -12.46 -0.45
N GLN A 65 14.08 -12.06 0.12
CA GLN A 65 13.17 -13.00 0.77
C GLN A 65 12.37 -13.81 -0.26
N GLU A 66 12.33 -15.13 -0.07
CA GLU A 66 11.60 -16.07 -0.93
C GLU A 66 10.34 -16.60 -0.24
N TYR A 67 9.30 -16.89 -1.02
CA TYR A 67 8.04 -17.45 -0.55
C TYR A 67 7.61 -18.64 -1.39
N GLU A 68 7.16 -19.70 -0.73
CA GLU A 68 6.41 -20.80 -1.33
C GLU A 68 4.91 -20.52 -1.15
N LEU A 69 4.14 -20.53 -2.25
CA LEU A 69 2.75 -20.03 -2.31
C LEU A 69 1.70 -21.14 -2.39
#